data_AF-A0A5W9A9P7-F1
#
_entry.id   AF-A0A5W9A9P7-F1
#
_cell.length_a   1.000
_cell.length_b   1.000
_cell.length_c   1.000
_cell.angle_alpha   90.00
_cell.angle_beta   90.00
_cell.angle_gamma   90.00
#
_symmetry.space_group_name_H-M   'P 1'
#
loop_
_entity.id
_entity.type
_entity.pdbx_description
1 polymer ?
#
loop_
_entity_poly.entity_id
_entity_poly.type
_entity_poly.pdbx_seq_one_letter_code
_entity_poly.pdbx_strand_id
1 'polypeptide(L)'
;MMSFTKCKLMHSHKTSVNAALLDDTKLVVERDLHFLRELYISSPEEFVGHWVYANEPIFHEHPLSVGLSGIVYHKVIDEIEKS
;
A
#
# COMPACT_ATOMS: atom_id res chain seq x y z
N MET A 1 -8.37 -15.09 6.22
CA MET A 1 -7.82 -15.08 4.85
C MET A 1 -7.64 -13.62 4.48
N MET A 2 -6.40 -13.14 4.32
CA MET A 2 -6.18 -11.74 3.91
C MET A 2 -6.63 -11.59 2.45
N SER A 3 -7.58 -10.70 2.19
CA SER A 3 -8.08 -10.40 0.84
C SER A 3 -7.70 -8.98 0.46
N PHE A 4 -7.47 -8.73 -0.82
CA PHE A 4 -7.32 -7.36 -1.31
C PHE A 4 -8.64 -6.59 -1.19
N THR A 5 -8.52 -5.36 -0.72
CA THR A 5 -9.60 -4.38 -0.61
C THR A 5 -9.35 -3.25 -1.61
N LYS A 6 -10.40 -2.83 -2.32
CA LYS A 6 -10.31 -1.71 -3.24
C LYS A 6 -10.17 -0.40 -2.48
N CYS A 7 -9.02 0.23 -2.63
CA CYS A 7 -8.65 1.52 -2.03
C CYS A 7 -8.76 2.64 -3.07
N LYS A 8 -9.33 3.77 -2.69
CA LYS A 8 -9.45 4.96 -3.54
C LYS A 8 -8.19 5.81 -3.40
N LEU A 9 -7.64 6.25 -4.53
CA LEU A 9 -6.49 7.13 -4.58
C LEU A 9 -6.90 8.59 -4.75
N MET A 10 -6.04 9.48 -4.23
CA MET A 10 -6.02 10.91 -4.49
C MET A 10 -4.75 11.28 -5.25
N HIS A 11 -4.78 12.42 -5.95
CA HIS A 11 -3.62 13.01 -6.64
C HIS A 11 -2.90 12.08 -7.64
N SER A 12 -3.60 11.09 -8.18
CA SER A 12 -3.07 10.13 -9.14
C SER A 12 -3.95 10.02 -10.37
N HIS A 13 -3.35 9.70 -11.52
CA HIS A 13 -4.07 9.33 -12.73
C HIS A 13 -4.89 8.04 -12.55
N LYS A 14 -4.50 7.19 -11.60
CA LYS A 14 -5.22 5.99 -11.20
C LYS A 14 -6.18 6.35 -10.06
N THR A 15 -7.45 5.97 -10.19
CA THR A 15 -8.49 6.31 -9.21
C THR A 15 -8.59 5.32 -8.05
N SER A 16 -8.06 4.11 -8.21
CA SER A 16 -8.10 3.08 -7.17
C SER A 16 -7.03 2.00 -7.36
N VAL A 17 -6.64 1.35 -6.27
CA VAL A 17 -5.76 0.17 -6.22
C VAL A 17 -6.44 -0.92 -5.39
N ASN A 18 -6.10 -2.18 -5.63
CA ASN A 18 -6.45 -3.27 -4.72
C ASN A 18 -5.29 -3.45 -3.76
N ALA A 19 -5.53 -3.35 -2.46
CA ALA A 19 -4.48 -3.39 -1.46
C ALA A 19 -4.90 -4.19 -0.21
N ALA A 20 -3.92 -4.74 0.49
CA ALA A 20 -4.09 -5.48 1.72
C ALA A 20 -3.07 -4.94 2.73
N LEU A 21 -3.51 -4.69 3.96
CA LEU A 21 -2.62 -4.32 5.05
C LEU A 21 -1.92 -5.57 5.56
N LEU A 22 -0.60 -5.52 5.66
CA LEU A 22 0.18 -6.50 6.40
C LEU A 22 0.21 -6.12 7.88
N ASP A 23 0.39 -4.83 8.15
CA ASP A 23 0.35 -4.17 9.46
C ASP A 23 0.11 -2.65 9.26
N ASP A 24 0.09 -1.88 10.34
CA ASP A 24 -0.18 -0.43 10.31
C ASP A 24 0.88 0.39 9.53
N THR A 25 2.03 -0.20 9.22
CA THR A 25 3.16 0.44 8.55
C THR A 25 3.40 -0.11 7.13
N LYS A 26 2.82 -1.28 6.81
CA LYS A 26 3.07 -2.01 5.57
C LYS A 26 1.79 -2.36 4.83
N LEU A 27 1.78 -1.99 3.55
CA LEU A 27 0.72 -2.25 2.60
C LEU A 27 1.26 -3.10 1.45
N VAL A 28 0.50 -4.11 1.03
CA VAL A 28 0.72 -4.82 -0.24
C VAL A 28 -0.34 -4.40 -1.23
N VAL A 29 0.09 -3.94 -2.39
CA VAL A 29 -0.79 -3.57 -3.51
C VAL A 29 -0.73 -4.66 -4.57
N GLU A 30 -1.88 -5.10 -5.04
CA GLU A 30 -1.99 -6.05 -6.15
C GLU A 30 -1.27 -5.51 -7.39
N ARG A 31 -0.49 -6.37 -8.05
CA ARG A 31 0.28 -5.97 -9.24
C ARG A 31 -0.68 -5.62 -10.36
N ASP A 32 -0.46 -4.45 -10.95
CA ASP A 32 -1.10 -4.06 -12.19
C ASP A 32 -0.08 -3.43 -13.15
N LEU A 33 -0.54 -3.06 -14.35
CA LEU A 33 0.33 -2.51 -15.39
C LEU A 33 0.87 -1.11 -15.05
N HIS A 34 0.30 -0.42 -14.07
CA HIS A 34 0.62 0.97 -13.75
C HIS A 34 1.25 1.08 -12.37
N PHE A 35 2.57 0.93 -12.33
CA PHE A 35 3.38 1.19 -11.14
C PHE A 35 3.23 2.65 -10.68
N LEU A 36 3.00 2.84 -9.39
CA LEU A 36 2.98 4.14 -8.73
C LEU A 36 4.09 4.17 -7.68
N ARG A 37 4.92 5.21 -7.68
CA ARG A 37 5.97 5.34 -6.65
C ARG A 37 5.39 5.71 -5.28
N GLU A 38 4.29 6.46 -5.30
CA GLU A 38 3.63 6.98 -4.12
C GLU A 38 2.12 6.84 -4.27
N LEU A 39 1.43 6.57 -3.17
CA LEU A 39 -0.01 6.41 -3.09
C LEU A 39 -0.55 7.30 -1.98
N TYR A 40 -1.53 8.12 -2.32
CA TYR A 40 -2.34 8.83 -1.34
C TYR A 40 -3.70 8.15 -1.30
N ILE A 41 -3.94 7.33 -0.28
CA ILE A 41 -5.19 6.58 -0.14
C ILE A 41 -6.16 7.41 0.70
N SER A 42 -7.39 7.59 0.20
CA SER A 42 -8.44 8.36 0.87
C SER A 42 -9.58 7.50 1.44
N SER A 43 -9.67 6.22 1.07
CA SER A 43 -10.66 5.28 1.59
C SER A 43 -10.30 3.84 1.18
N PRO A 44 -10.69 2.80 1.95
CA PRO A 44 -11.37 2.86 3.26
C PRO A 44 -10.46 3.39 4.37
N GLU A 45 -11.04 3.74 5.52
CA GLU A 45 -10.38 4.45 6.64
C GLU A 45 -9.09 3.76 7.11
N GLU A 46 -9.11 2.43 7.19
CA GLU A 46 -7.95 1.62 7.61
C GLU A 46 -6.71 1.79 6.69
N PHE A 47 -6.90 2.15 5.43
CA PHE A 47 -5.84 2.35 4.45
C PHE A 47 -5.45 3.82 4.27
N VAL A 48 -6.15 4.76 4.91
CA VAL A 48 -5.93 6.19 4.71
C VAL A 48 -4.50 6.57 5.11
N GLY A 49 -3.83 7.29 4.19
CA GLY A 49 -2.47 7.76 4.42
C GLY A 49 -1.68 7.96 3.13
N HIS A 50 -0.45 8.44 3.33
CA HIS A 50 0.57 8.50 2.30
C HIS A 50 1.44 7.25 2.40
N TRP A 51 1.60 6.55 1.29
CA TRP A 51 2.35 5.30 1.19
C TRP A 51 3.40 5.43 0.10
N VAL A 52 4.64 5.04 0.40
CA VAL A 52 5.76 5.14 -0.54
C VAL A 52 6.29 3.75 -0.83
N TYR A 53 6.60 3.48 -2.10
CA TYR A 53 7.16 2.21 -2.53
C TYR A 53 8.37 1.83 -1.67
N ALA A 54 8.36 0.63 -1.10
CA ALA A 54 9.34 0.17 -0.13
C ALA A 54 10.76 -0.04 -0.71
N ASN A 55 10.90 -0.02 -2.04
CA ASN A 55 12.14 -0.34 -2.75
C ASN A 55 12.73 -1.72 -2.36
N GLU A 56 11.88 -2.61 -1.86
CA GLU A 56 12.22 -3.99 -1.57
C GLU A 56 12.19 -4.82 -2.88
N PRO A 57 13.09 -5.80 -3.05
CA PRO A 57 13.03 -6.68 -4.19
C PRO A 57 11.64 -7.32 -4.27
N ILE A 58 11.02 -7.28 -5.45
CA ILE A 58 9.61 -7.62 -5.75
C ILE A 58 9.24 -9.10 -5.42
N PHE A 59 10.14 -9.86 -4.80
CA PHE A 59 9.95 -11.25 -4.39
C PHE A 59 9.97 -11.37 -2.87
N HIS A 60 8.81 -11.16 -2.26
CA HIS A 60 8.53 -11.74 -0.95
C HIS A 60 7.46 -12.82 -1.14
N GLU A 61 7.90 -14.05 -1.43
CA GLU A 61 7.25 -15.20 -0.82
C GLU A 61 7.46 -15.06 0.69
N HIS A 62 6.66 -14.23 1.37
CA HIS A 62 6.76 -14.11 2.82
C HIS A 62 6.31 -15.47 3.39
N PRO A 63 7.18 -16.24 4.06
CA PRO A 63 6.87 -17.61 4.47
C PRO A 63 5.79 -17.68 5.57
N LEU A 64 5.28 -16.53 6.04
CA LEU A 64 4.23 -16.43 7.04
C LEU A 64 2.88 -15.96 6.48
N SER A 65 2.82 -15.55 5.20
CA SER A 65 1.62 -14.97 4.57
C SER A 65 1.30 -15.72 3.29
N VAL A 66 0.74 -16.93 3.44
CA VAL A 66 0.25 -17.73 2.30
C VAL A 66 -0.80 -16.91 1.52
N GLY A 67 -0.41 -16.33 0.38
CA GLY A 67 -1.35 -16.04 -0.71
C GLY A 67 -1.35 -14.65 -1.36
N LEU A 68 -0.72 -13.61 -0.80
CA LEU A 68 -0.74 -12.26 -1.41
C LEU A 68 0.59 -11.93 -2.11
N SER A 69 0.55 -11.86 -3.44
CA SER A 69 1.67 -11.39 -4.27
C SER A 69 1.38 -9.97 -4.76
N GLY A 70 2.29 -9.03 -4.50
CA GLY A 70 2.06 -7.62 -4.76
C GLY A 70 3.32 -6.75 -4.68
N ILE A 71 3.12 -5.44 -4.71
CA ILE A 71 4.13 -4.40 -4.51
C ILE A 71 3.99 -3.88 -3.09
N VAL A 72 5.09 -3.82 -2.34
CA VAL A 72 5.08 -3.36 -0.93
C VAL A 72 5.27 -1.84 -0.86
N TYR A 73 4.48 -1.19 -0.02
CA TYR A 73 4.60 0.23 0.32
C TYR A 73 4.70 0.40 1.84
N HIS A 74 5.47 1.41 2.25
CA HIS A 74 5.60 1.85 3.64
C HIS A 74 4.74 3.08 3.88
N LYS A 75 4.07 3.12 5.04
CA LYS A 75 3.34 4.31 5.49
C LYS A 75 4.34 5.41 5.81
N VAL A 76 4.12 6.60 5.25
CA VAL A 76 4.84 7.81 5.65
C VAL A 76 4.17 8.29 6.93
N ILE A 77 4.93 8.29 8.01
CA ILE A 77 4.54 8.95 9.25
C ILE A 77 5.05 10.37 9.10
N ASP A 78 4.17 11.29 8.71
CA ASP A 78 4.47 12.71 8.88
C ASP A 78 4.57 12.94 10.39
N GLU A 79 5.80 12.94 10.92
CA GLU A 79 6.06 13.50 12.23
C GLU A 79 5.71 14.97 12.13
N ILE A 80 4.51 15.32 12.57
CA ILE A 80 4.14 16.70 12.81
C ILE A 80 5.11 17.17 13.91
N GLU A 81 6.21 17.80 13.50
CA GLU A 81 7.03 18.62 14.39
C GLU A 81 6.08 19.62 15.03
N LYS A 82 5.68 19.34 16.27
CA LYS A 82 5.07 20.33 17.16
C LYS A 82 6.15 21.36 17.47
N SER A 83 6.29 22.35 16.60
CA SER A 83 6.96 23.63 16.90
C SER A 83 6.02 24.54 17.68
#